data_AF-A0A958HQN2-F1
#
_entry.id   AF-A0A958HQN2-F1
#
_cell.length_a   1.000
_cell.length_b   1.000
_cell.length_c   1.000
_cell.angle_alpha   90.00
_cell.angle_beta   90.00
_cell.angle_gamma   90.00
#
_symmetry.space_group_name_H-M   'P 1'
#
loop_
_entity.id
_entity.type
_entity.pdbx_description
1 polymer ?
#
loop_
_entity_poly.entity_id
_entity_poly.type
_entity_poly.pdbx_seq_one_letter_code
_entity_poly.pdbx_strand_id
1 'polypeptide(L)' 'DYLRRAYEYAKNNWQPWIGLMSLIYMPDIDWTPNDEQYYWSIMAPSQIDQLQLKNSIVVLCAYFNEQLGLPRCQYAPPE' A
#
# COMPACT_ATOMS: atom_id res chain seq x y z
N ASP A 1 2.94 3.32 7.23
CA ASP A 1 3.19 2.30 8.27
C ASP A 1 2.04 1.33 8.52
N TYR A 2 0.77 1.77 8.62
CA TYR A 2 -0.34 0.87 8.98
C TYR A 2 -0.47 -0.38 8.09
N LEU A 3 -0.21 -0.27 6.78
CA LEU A 3 -0.23 -1.43 5.88
C LEU A 3 0.86 -2.44 6.22
N ARG A 4 2.10 -2.01 6.42
CA ARG A 4 3.21 -2.88 6.85
C ARG A 4 2.81 -3.67 8.09
N ARG A 5 2.32 -2.98 9.13
CA ARG A 5 1.89 -3.64 10.37
C ARG A 5 0.77 -4.65 10.17
N ALA A 6 -0.18 -4.38 9.26
CA ALA A 6 -1.24 -5.34 8.93
C ALA A 6 -0.67 -6.62 8.30
N TYR A 7 0.28 -6.50 7.38
CA TYR A 7 0.94 -7.64 6.75
C TYR A 7 1.85 -8.41 7.72
N GLU A 8 2.60 -7.72 8.57
CA GLU A 8 3.39 -8.35 9.64
C GLU A 8 2.48 -9.13 10.60
N TYR A 9 1.37 -8.53 11.03
CA TYR A 9 0.41 -9.18 11.91
C TYR A 9 -0.22 -10.43 11.26
N ALA A 10 -0.67 -10.33 10.01
CA ALA A 10 -1.26 -11.47 9.30
C ALA A 10 -0.25 -12.62 9.14
N LYS A 11 1.01 -12.31 8.79
CA LYS A 11 2.09 -13.31 8.70
C LYS A 11 2.32 -14.03 10.03
N ASN A 12 2.33 -13.30 11.15
CA ASN A 12 2.66 -13.85 12.46
C ASN A 12 1.49 -14.61 13.12
N ASN A 13 0.24 -14.24 12.82
CA ASN A 13 -0.91 -14.71 13.59
C ASN A 13 -1.90 -15.55 12.79
N TRP A 14 -1.92 -15.41 11.46
CA TRP A 14 -2.95 -16.04 10.62
C TRP A 14 -2.40 -17.18 9.76
N GLN A 15 -1.12 -17.51 9.87
CA GLN A 15 -0.57 -18.72 9.26
C GLN A 15 -1.00 -19.96 10.06
N PRO A 16 -1.31 -21.10 9.40
CA PRO A 16 -1.33 -21.32 7.94
C PRO A 16 -2.67 -20.99 7.25
N TRP A 17 -3.61 -20.37 7.95
CA TRP A 17 -5.02 -20.24 7.54
C TRP A 17 -5.25 -19.20 6.43
N ILE A 18 -4.37 -18.21 6.30
CA ILE A 18 -4.43 -17.22 5.20
C ILE A 18 -3.57 -17.66 4.01
N GLY A 19 -4.21 -17.88 2.86
CA GLY A 19 -3.55 -18.22 1.60
C GLY A 19 -3.15 -17.02 0.75
N LEU A 20 -4.08 -16.06 0.55
CA LEU A 20 -3.85 -14.83 -0.22
C LEU A 20 -4.30 -13.61 0.59
N MET A 21 -3.45 -12.60 0.66
CA MET A 21 -3.79 -11.29 1.22
C MET A 21 -3.72 -10.23 0.13
N SER A 22 -4.88 -9.76 -0.33
CA SER A 22 -4.99 -8.72 -1.35
C SER A 22 -5.13 -7.33 -0.70
N LEU A 23 -4.49 -6.33 -1.30
CA LEU A 23 -4.68 -4.91 -0.98
C LEU A 23 -5.56 -4.25 -2.04
N ILE A 24 -6.50 -3.44 -1.61
CA ILE A 24 -7.57 -2.83 -2.42
C ILE A 24 -7.73 -1.34 -2.03
N TYR A 25 -8.00 -0.34 -2.88
CA TYR A 25 -8.18 -0.26 -4.35
C TYR A 25 -7.48 1.01 -4.94
N MET A 26 -7.49 1.14 -6.27
CA MET A 26 -7.25 2.42 -6.96
C MET A 26 -8.41 3.40 -6.70
N PRO A 27 -8.15 4.71 -6.52
CA PRO A 27 -9.22 5.67 -6.28
C PRO A 27 -10.02 5.96 -7.55
N ASP A 28 -11.32 6.20 -7.39
CA ASP A 28 -12.07 6.99 -8.36
C ASP A 28 -11.52 8.43 -8.35
N ILE A 29 -11.48 9.08 -9.52
CA ILE A 29 -10.95 10.43 -9.66
C ILE A 29 -11.82 11.48 -8.95
N ASP A 30 -13.12 11.20 -8.81
CA ASP A 30 -14.08 12.11 -8.20
C ASP A 30 -14.20 11.93 -6.68
N TRP A 31 -13.49 10.94 -6.09
CA TRP A 31 -13.51 10.76 -4.65
C TRP A 31 -12.96 11.95 -3.89
N THR A 32 -13.66 12.29 -2.82
CA THR A 32 -13.35 13.36 -1.90
C THR A 32 -13.13 12.80 -0.50
N PRO A 33 -12.64 13.58 0.47
CA PRO A 33 -12.59 13.15 1.87
C PRO A 33 -13.95 12.77 2.48
N ASN A 34 -15.09 13.08 1.83
CA ASN A 34 -16.40 12.61 2.28
C ASN A 34 -16.69 11.15 1.87
N ASP A 35 -15.90 10.59 0.95
CA ASP A 35 -16.02 9.22 0.47
C ASP A 35 -15.10 8.32 1.31
N GLU A 36 -15.66 7.29 1.95
CA GLU A 36 -14.88 6.41 2.83
C GLU A 36 -13.65 5.80 2.12
N GLN A 37 -13.82 5.45 0.85
CA GLN A 37 -12.81 4.82 0.04
C GLN A 37 -11.60 5.75 -0.24
N TYR A 38 -11.79 7.08 -0.13
CA TYR A 38 -10.71 8.06 -0.19
C TYR A 38 -9.60 7.76 0.81
N TYR A 39 -9.92 7.21 1.99
CA TYR A 39 -8.92 6.92 3.02
C TYR A 39 -8.18 5.60 2.78
N TRP A 40 -8.89 4.59 2.28
CA TRP A 40 -8.36 3.22 2.13
C TRP A 40 -7.68 2.96 0.79
N SER A 41 -7.83 3.85 -0.20
CA SER A 41 -7.15 3.73 -1.50
C SER A 41 -5.62 3.75 -1.37
N ILE A 42 -4.91 3.13 -2.32
CA ILE A 42 -3.44 3.07 -2.32
C ILE A 42 -2.78 4.38 -2.80
N MET A 43 -3.54 5.25 -3.46
CA MET A 43 -3.09 6.56 -3.94
C MET A 43 -4.21 7.60 -3.79
N ALA A 44 -3.86 8.88 -3.80
CA ALA A 44 -4.85 9.96 -3.85
C ALA A 44 -5.55 9.96 -5.22
N PRO A 45 -6.83 10.40 -5.30
CA PRO A 45 -7.51 10.68 -6.57
C PRO A 45 -6.66 11.62 -7.42
N SER A 46 -6.42 11.24 -8.68
CA SER A 46 -5.60 12.01 -9.62
C SER A 46 -5.92 11.64 -11.07
N GLN A 47 -5.46 12.47 -12.00
CA GLN A 47 -5.52 12.16 -13.44
C GLN A 47 -4.66 10.94 -13.78
N ILE A 48 -4.96 10.28 -14.90
CA ILE A 48 -4.32 9.00 -15.29
C ILE A 48 -2.79 9.09 -15.47
N ASP A 49 -2.27 10.28 -15.77
CA ASP A 49 -0.85 10.58 -15.97
C ASP A 49 -0.15 11.04 -14.68
N GLN A 50 -0.87 11.13 -13.56
CA GLN A 50 -0.37 11.64 -12.29
C GLN A 50 -0.30 10.51 -11.26
N LEU A 51 0.91 10.15 -10.82
CA LEU A 51 1.11 9.13 -9.80
C LEU A 51 1.19 9.76 -8.40
N GLN A 52 0.11 9.66 -7.63
CA GLN A 52 -0.02 10.26 -6.28
C GLN A 52 -0.09 9.20 -5.17
N LEU A 53 0.92 8.32 -5.08
CA LEU A 53 0.96 7.22 -4.12
C LEU A 53 0.86 7.71 -2.67
N LYS A 54 0.06 7.03 -1.84
CA LYS A 54 0.06 7.29 -0.40
C LYS A 54 1.31 6.74 0.26
N ASN A 55 1.75 7.37 1.33
CA ASN A 55 2.91 6.91 2.10
C ASN A 55 2.76 5.45 2.58
N SER A 56 1.54 5.00 2.87
CA SER A 56 1.31 3.63 3.35
C SER A 56 1.73 2.56 2.35
N ILE A 57 1.49 2.74 1.04
CA ILE A 57 1.87 1.79 0.00
C ILE A 57 3.37 1.85 -0.31
N VAL A 58 3.99 3.03 -0.24
CA VAL A 58 5.44 3.19 -0.42
C VAL A 58 6.22 2.45 0.68
N VAL A 59 5.79 2.58 1.93
CA VAL A 59 6.36 1.83 3.06
C VAL A 59 6.19 0.32 2.88
N LEU A 60 5.03 -0.12 2.37
CA LEU A 60 4.78 -1.55 2.13
C LEU A 60 5.68 -2.10 1.00
N CYS A 61 5.88 -1.33 -0.05
CA CYS A 61 6.83 -1.66 -1.13
C CYS A 61 8.25 -1.82 -0.61
N ALA A 62 8.73 -0.89 0.22
CA ALA A 62 10.06 -0.99 0.83
C ALA A 62 10.19 -2.26 1.70
N TYR A 63 9.19 -2.54 2.54
CA TYR A 63 9.13 -3.75 3.36
C TYR A 63 9.22 -5.03 2.52
N PHE A 64 8.42 -5.17 1.48
CA PHE A 64 8.46 -6.38 0.66
C PHE A 64 9.75 -6.52 -0.14
N ASN A 65 10.29 -5.43 -0.68
CA ASN A 65 11.55 -5.49 -1.40
C ASN A 65 12.68 -5.97 -0.49
N GLU A 66 12.74 -5.49 0.76
CA GLU A 66 13.68 -5.98 1.77
C GLU A 66 13.50 -7.49 2.04
N GLN A 67 12.26 -7.93 2.29
CA GLN A 67 11.97 -9.35 2.58
C GLN A 67 12.30 -10.28 1.40
N LEU A 68 12.23 -9.78 0.17
CA LEU A 68 12.48 -10.54 -1.06
C LEU A 68 13.91 -10.39 -1.59
N GLY A 69 14.77 -9.59 -0.94
CA GLY A 69 16.12 -9.29 -1.43
C GLY A 69 16.13 -8.51 -2.76
N LEU A 70 15.07 -7.73 -3.03
CA LEU A 70 14.95 -6.89 -4.21
C LEU A 70 15.62 -5.51 -3.99
N PRO A 71 15.95 -4.79 -5.07
CA PRO A 71 16.44 -3.41 -4.96
C PRO A 71 15.49 -2.49 -4.19
N ARG A 72 16.00 -1.35 -3.70
CA ARG A 72 15.21 -0.31 -3.00
C ARG A 72 13.93 0.01 -3.79
N CYS A 73 12.83 0.19 -3.05
CA CYS A 73 11.56 0.56 -3.67
C CYS A 73 11.73 1.82 -4.53
N GLN A 74 11.38 1.72 -5.82
CA GLN A 74 11.51 2.81 -6.78
C GLN A 74 10.75 4.09 -6.40
N TYR A 75 9.74 3.95 -5.53
CA TYR A 75 8.90 5.05 -5.05
C TYR A 75 9.32 5.58 -3.67
N ALA A 76 10.38 5.01 -3.07
CA ALA A 76 10.90 5.52 -1.80
C ALA A 76 11.56 6.90 -2.01
N PRO A 77 11.44 7.82 -1.05
CA PRO A 77 12.15 9.10 -1.12
C PRO A 77 13.67 8.88 -1.22
N PRO A 78 14.44 9.84 -1.76
CA PRO A 78 15.90 9.82 -1.72
C PRO A 78 16.43 9.72 -0.27
N GLU A 79 17.66 9.24 -0.12
CA GLU A 79 18.37 9.19 1.18
C GLU A 79 18.79 10.58 1.68
#